data_AF-A0A8T3Y6H0-F1
#
_entry.id   AF-A0A8T3Y6H0-F1
#
_cell.length_a   1.000
_cell.length_b   1.000
_cell.length_c   1.000
_cell.angle_alpha   90.00
_cell.angle_beta   90.00
_cell.angle_gamma   90.00
#
_symmetry.space_group_name_H-M   'P 1'
#
loop_
_entity.id
_entity.type
_entity.pdbx_description
1 polymer ?
#
loop_
_entity_poly.entity_id
_entity_poly.type
_entity_poly.pdbx_seq_one_letter_code
_entity_poly.pdbx_strand_id
1 'polypeptide(L)' 'MATKTITVTEDAYAVLARQKKEDESFSEEIVRLLKKKGSILELAGAWGKMPQDIAGKMLSEIRESRSKWGARQKARLA' A
#
# COMPACT_ATOMS: atom_id res chain seq x y z
N MET A 1 -28.01 2.33 -1.12
CA MET A 1 -27.62 3.71 -1.46
C MET A 1 -28.21 4.05 -2.82
N ALA A 2 -28.50 5.33 -3.08
CA ALA A 2 -28.84 5.78 -4.43
C ALA A 2 -27.67 5.50 -5.38
N THR A 3 -27.96 4.95 -6.55
CA THR A 3 -26.95 4.68 -7.58
C THR A 3 -27.07 5.70 -8.72
N LYS A 4 -25.95 5.94 -9.41
CA LYS A 4 -25.90 6.75 -10.63
C LYS A 4 -25.07 5.99 -11.66
N THR A 5 -25.44 6.11 -12.93
CA THR A 5 -24.68 5.54 -14.04
C THR A 5 -23.69 6.56 -14.56
N ILE A 6 -22.43 6.17 -14.71
CA ILE A 6 -21.39 6.96 -15.40
C ILE A 6 -20.89 6.16 -16.59
N THR A 7 -20.64 6.83 -17.71
CA THR A 7 -19.98 6.23 -18.88
C THR A 7 -18.51 6.65 -18.86
N VAL A 8 -17.61 5.70 -19.05
CA VAL A 8 -16.15 5.91 -19.09
C VAL A 8 -15.59 5.34 -20.38
N THR A 9 -14.39 5.76 -20.77
CA THR A 9 -13.69 5.14 -21.90
C THR A 9 -13.25 3.72 -21.55
N GLU A 10 -13.03 2.90 -22.58
CA GLU A 10 -12.49 1.54 -22.41
C GLU A 10 -11.15 1.55 -21.65
N ASP A 11 -10.26 2.49 -21.96
CA ASP A 11 -8.98 2.64 -21.26
C ASP A 11 -9.16 2.92 -19.77
N ALA A 12 -10.12 3.78 -19.41
CA ALA A 12 -10.42 4.07 -18.01
C ALA A 12 -11.00 2.86 -17.29
N TYR A 13 -11.87 2.10 -17.96
CA TYR A 13 -12.40 0.84 -17.43
C TYR A 13 -11.29 -0.19 -17.20
N ALA A 14 -10.39 -0.38 -18.17
CA ALA A 14 -9.28 -1.33 -18.05
C ALA A 14 -8.34 -0.99 -16.89
N VAL A 15 -8.09 0.30 -16.64
CA VAL A 15 -7.29 0.75 -15.50
C VAL A 15 -7.98 0.42 -14.17
N LEU A 16 -9.29 0.65 -14.05
CA LEU A 16 -10.07 0.29 -12.85
C LEU A 16 -10.08 -1.23 -12.66
N ALA A 17 -10.40 -2.00 -13.70
CA ALA A 17 -10.45 -3.46 -13.63
C ALA A 17 -9.14 -4.09 -13.13
N ARG A 18 -7.99 -3.51 -13.49
CA ARG A 18 -6.67 -3.95 -13.02
C ARG A 18 -6.38 -3.58 -11.56
N GLN A 19 -6.96 -2.49 -11.05
CA GLN A 19 -6.69 -1.95 -9.71
C GLN A 19 -7.71 -2.42 -8.66
N LYS A 20 -8.84 -2.98 -9.10
CA LYS A 20 -9.91 -3.54 -8.28
C LYS A 20 -9.41 -4.71 -7.44
N LYS A 21 -9.73 -4.71 -6.14
CA LYS A 21 -9.48 -5.85 -5.25
C LYS A 21 -10.55 -6.94 -5.43
N GLU A 22 -10.22 -8.17 -5.03
CA GLU A 22 -11.11 -9.35 -5.18
C GLU A 22 -12.50 -9.09 -4.56
N ASP A 23 -12.56 -8.59 -3.32
CA ASP A 23 -13.80 -8.36 -2.58
C ASP A 23 -14.32 -6.90 -2.60
N GLU A 24 -13.91 -6.09 -3.57
CA GLU A 24 -14.29 -4.66 -3.67
C GLU A 24 -15.20 -4.41 -4.88
N SER A 25 -16.17 -3.50 -4.81
CA SER A 25 -16.94 -3.02 -5.98
C SER A 25 -16.24 -1.86 -6.69
N PHE A 26 -16.57 -1.59 -7.97
CA PHE A 26 -16.02 -0.43 -8.68
C PHE A 26 -16.34 0.91 -7.99
N SER A 27 -17.50 1.02 -7.35
CA SER A 27 -17.88 2.20 -6.58
C SER A 27 -16.95 2.41 -5.38
N GLU A 28 -16.62 1.33 -4.66
CA GLU A 28 -15.69 1.38 -3.52
C GLU A 28 -14.26 1.67 -3.96
N GLU A 29 -13.83 1.08 -5.08
CA GLU A 29 -12.53 1.36 -5.69
C GLU A 29 -12.38 2.85 -6.04
N ILE A 30 -13.37 3.44 -6.74
CA ILE A 30 -13.34 4.87 -7.10
C ILE A 30 -13.21 5.72 -5.84
N VAL A 31 -14.00 5.42 -4.81
CA VAL A 31 -13.92 6.15 -3.53
C VAL A 31 -12.55 5.96 -2.90
N ARG A 32 -12.00 4.73 -2.84
CA ARG A 32 -10.68 4.44 -2.27
C ARG A 32 -9.55 5.15 -3.00
N LEU A 33 -9.61 5.22 -4.32
CA LEU A 33 -8.61 5.88 -5.17
C LEU A 33 -8.65 7.40 -5.01
N LEU A 34 -9.85 7.98 -4.92
CA LEU A 34 -10.05 9.43 -4.81
C LEU A 34 -10.02 9.94 -3.37
N LYS A 35 -10.19 9.06 -2.37
CA LYS A 35 -10.09 9.44 -0.97
C LYS A 35 -8.68 9.95 -0.71
N LYS A 36 -8.59 11.22 -0.32
CA LYS A 36 -7.33 11.86 0.06
C LYS A 36 -6.66 10.99 1.13
N LYS A 37 -5.47 10.48 0.81
CA LYS A 37 -4.64 9.81 1.81
C LYS A 37 -4.20 10.88 2.81
N GLY A 38 -4.24 10.56 4.11
CA GLY A 38 -3.73 11.43 5.16
C GLY A 38 -2.27 11.80 4.91
N SER A 39 -1.80 12.86 5.55
CA SER A 39 -0.40 13.25 5.43
C SER A 39 0.49 12.17 6.05
N ILE A 40 1.61 11.80 5.40
CA ILE A 40 2.61 10.90 6.01
C ILE A 40 3.10 11.46 7.35
N LEU A 41 3.07 12.79 7.52
CA LEU A 41 3.40 13.45 8.78
C LEU A 41 2.47 13.06 9.94
N GLU A 42 1.25 12.60 9.67
CA GLU A 42 0.33 12.08 10.70
C GLU A 42 0.90 10.81 11.38
N LEU A 43 1.85 10.12 10.74
CA LEU A 43 2.53 8.96 11.30
C LEU A 43 3.80 9.33 12.08
N ALA A 44 4.21 10.60 12.08
CA ALA A 44 5.42 11.03 12.78
C ALA A 44 5.27 10.80 14.29
N GLY A 45 6.19 10.04 14.88
CA GLY A 45 6.14 9.70 16.30
C GLY A 45 5.08 8.67 16.69
N ALA A 46 4.43 7.99 15.73
CA ALA A 46 3.45 6.94 16.00
C ALA A 46 4.01 5.81 16.90
N TRP A 47 5.33 5.60 16.88
CA TRP A 47 6.04 4.63 17.72
C TRP A 47 6.76 5.26 18.92
N GLY A 48 6.49 6.52 19.26
CA GLY A 48 7.17 7.21 20.37
C GLY A 48 6.94 6.58 21.75
N LYS A 49 5.88 5.78 21.90
CA LYS A 49 5.57 5.01 23.13
C LYS A 49 6.00 3.54 23.06
N MET A 50 6.65 3.13 21.97
CA MET A 50 7.09 1.74 21.81
C MET A 50 8.28 1.46 22.75
N PRO A 51 8.28 0.33 23.47
CA PRO A 51 9.43 -0.09 24.26
C PRO A 51 10.69 -0.26 23.39
N GLN A 52 11.85 0.16 23.92
CA GLN A 52 13.11 0.18 23.17
C GLN A 52 13.61 -1.22 22.79
N ASP A 53 13.34 -2.22 23.60
CA ASP A 53 13.66 -3.62 23.32
C ASP A 53 12.86 -4.15 22.13
N ILE A 54 11.57 -3.80 22.04
CA ILE A 54 10.70 -4.14 20.90
C ILE A 54 11.16 -3.39 19.64
N ALA A 55 11.44 -2.09 19.75
CA ALA A 55 11.94 -1.29 18.63
C ALA A 55 13.28 -1.83 18.11
N GLY A 56 14.17 -2.24 19.00
CA GLY A 56 15.47 -2.85 18.66
C GLY A 56 15.33 -4.15 17.88
N LYS A 57 14.49 -5.08 18.37
CA LYS A 57 14.21 -6.35 17.69
C LYS A 57 13.58 -6.15 16.31
N MET A 58 12.59 -5.25 16.22
CA MET A 58 11.96 -4.92 14.96
C MET A 58 12.98 -4.35 13.96
N LEU A 59 13.87 -3.46 14.40
CA LEU A 59 14.90 -2.89 13.53
C LEU A 59 15.91 -3.93 13.04
N SER A 60 16.31 -4.89 13.89
CA SER A 60 17.21 -5.97 13.47
C SER A 60 16.55 -6.88 12.42
N GLU A 61 15.28 -7.26 12.61
CA GLU A 61 14.54 -8.09 11.66
C GLU A 61 14.37 -7.40 10.30
N ILE A 62 14.08 -6.09 10.30
CA ILE A 62 13.99 -5.29 9.07
C ILE A 62 15.33 -5.28 8.34
N ARG A 63 16.45 -5.08 9.06
CA ARG A 63 17.80 -5.04 8.47
C ARG A 63 18.18 -6.38 7.83
N GLU A 64 17.94 -7.47 8.54
CA GLU A 64 18.19 -8.81 8.01
C GLU A 64 17.37 -9.10 6.76
N SER A 65 16.07 -8.76 6.79
CA SER A 65 15.17 -8.97 5.66
C SER A 65 15.63 -8.19 4.43
N ARG A 66 16.03 -6.92 4.61
CA ARG A 66 16.56 -6.09 3.52
C ARG A 66 17.88 -6.62 2.96
N SER A 67 18.78 -7.10 3.83
CA SER A 67 20.05 -7.70 3.40
C SER A 67 19.81 -8.97 2.55
N LYS A 68 18.95 -9.87 3.02
CA LYS A 68 18.56 -11.09 2.30
C LYS A 68 17.90 -10.76 0.96
N TRP A 69 17.06 -9.72 0.90
CA TRP A 69 16.40 -9.30 -0.33
C TRP A 69 17.38 -8.69 -1.34
N GLY A 70 18.30 -7.83 -0.89
CA GLY A 70 19.36 -7.26 -1.73
C GLY A 70 20.33 -8.31 -2.29
N ALA A 71 20.67 -9.32 -1.49
CA ALA A 71 21.49 -10.45 -1.95
C ALA A 71 20.77 -11.28 -3.04
N ARG A 72 19.47 -11.55 -2.86
CA ARG A 72 18.64 -12.24 -3.86
C ARG A 72 18.53 -11.44 -5.16
N GLN A 73 18.42 -10.12 -5.08
CA GLN A 73 18.31 -9.27 -6.26
C GLN A 73 19.63 -9.18 -7.04
N LYS A 74 20.78 -9.15 -6.36
CA LYS A 74 22.11 -9.23 -7.00
C LYS A 74 22.33 -10.58 -7.68
N ALA A 75 21.95 -11.69 -7.04
CA ALA A 75 22.07 -13.03 -7.62
C ALA A 75 21.15 -13.25 -8.85
N ARG A 76 20.08 -12.45 -9.00
CA ARG A 76 19.17 -12.52 -10.14
C ARG A 76 19.63 -11.70 -11.36
N LEU A 77 20.63 -10.84 -11.18
CA LEU A 77 21.15 -9.92 -12.20
C LEU A 77 22.58 -10.27 -12.65
N ALA A 78 23.20 -11.29 -12.05
CA ALA A 78 24.49 -11.85 -12.43
C ALA A 78 24.27 -13.19 -13.13
#